data_AF-A0A178GJY6-F1
#
_entry.id   AF-A0A178GJY6-F1
#
_cell.length_a   1.000
_cell.length_b   1.000
_cell.length_c   1.000
_cell.angle_alpha   90.00
_cell.angle_beta   90.00
_cell.angle_gamma   90.00
#
_symmetry.space_group_name_H-M   'P 1'
#
loop_
_entity.id
_entity.type
_entity.pdbx_description
1 polymer ?
#
loop_
_entity_poly.entity_id
_entity_poly.type
_entity_poly.pdbx_seq_one_letter_code
_entity_poly.pdbx_strand_id
1 'polypeptide(L)'
;MSEQSQPRSVKKLLIFGTLALCIPVFLISMAFLAVNSDAKNQEKYKQQQADMIARIEAREAAERLKAEQETLANSTQAASESTVTVP
;
A
#
# COMPACT_ATOMS: atom_id res chain seq x y z
N MET A 1 -20.53 3.58 70.03
CA MET A 1 -20.09 2.96 68.77
C MET A 1 -19.24 3.99 68.03
N SER A 2 -17.92 3.97 68.22
CA SER A 2 -17.00 4.94 67.62
C SER A 2 -16.72 4.54 66.17
N GLU A 3 -17.36 5.22 65.22
CA GLU A 3 -17.08 5.08 63.79
C GLU A 3 -15.70 5.67 63.47
N GLN A 4 -14.73 4.78 63.26
CA GLN A 4 -13.38 5.15 62.85
C GLN A 4 -13.36 5.25 61.32
N SER A 5 -13.56 6.46 60.81
CA SER A 5 -13.41 6.79 59.39
C SER A 5 -11.94 6.55 58.97
N GLN A 6 -11.68 5.44 58.28
CA GLN A 6 -10.35 5.15 57.74
C GLN A 6 -9.94 6.29 56.77
N PRO A 7 -8.71 6.83 56.89
CA PRO A 7 -8.23 7.84 55.97
C PRO A 7 -8.14 7.22 54.57
N ARG A 8 -9.05 7.66 53.69
CA ARG A 8 -9.12 7.22 52.29
C ARG A 8 -7.76 7.43 51.65
N SER A 9 -7.18 6.38 51.05
CA SER A 9 -5.82 6.42 50.51
C SER A 9 -5.71 7.32 49.26
N VAL A 10 -5.58 8.63 49.48
CA VAL A 10 -5.53 9.69 48.46
C VAL A 10 -4.48 9.43 47.38
N LYS A 11 -3.34 8.83 47.78
CA LYS A 11 -2.26 8.42 46.87
C LYS A 11 -2.72 7.40 45.83
N LYS A 12 -3.54 6.41 46.23
CA LYS A 12 -4.09 5.44 45.28
C LYS A 12 -5.08 6.10 44.33
N LEU A 13 -5.92 7.01 44.84
CA LEU A 13 -6.84 7.79 44.01
C LEU A 13 -6.12 8.60 42.94
N LEU A 14 -4.99 9.21 43.28
CA LEU A 14 -4.14 9.98 42.37
C LEU A 14 -3.49 9.09 41.30
N ILE A 15 -2.97 7.93 41.69
CA ILE A 15 -2.39 6.96 40.74
C ILE A 15 -3.46 6.41 39.79
N PHE A 16 -4.63 6.01 40.30
CA PHE A 16 -5.71 5.52 39.44
C PHE A 16 -6.31 6.63 38.56
N GLY A 17 -6.42 7.86 39.05
CA GLY A 17 -6.89 9.00 38.27
C GLY A 17 -5.93 9.37 37.13
N THR A 18 -4.62 9.42 37.43
CA THR A 18 -3.59 9.68 36.40
C THR A 18 -3.48 8.53 35.41
N LEU A 19 -3.58 7.27 35.86
CA LEU A 19 -3.56 6.10 34.99
C LEU A 19 -4.78 6.07 34.06
N ALA A 20 -5.97 6.37 34.58
CA ALA A 20 -7.20 6.47 33.79
C ALA A 20 -7.12 7.58 32.74
N LEU A 21 -6.47 8.70 33.05
CA LEU A 21 -6.23 9.79 32.10
C LEU A 21 -5.13 9.46 31.08
N CYS A 22 -4.13 8.66 31.46
CA CYS A 22 -3.00 8.30 30.60
C CYS A 22 -3.37 7.30 29.51
N ILE A 23 -4.25 6.33 29.81
CA ILE A 23 -4.72 5.31 28.85
C ILE A 23 -5.26 5.91 27.53
N PRO A 24 -6.20 6.89 27.51
CA PRO A 24 -6.72 7.44 26.27
C PRO A 24 -5.64 8.19 25.46
N VAL A 25 -4.75 8.93 26.12
CA VAL A 25 -3.63 9.63 25.44
C VAL A 25 -2.66 8.62 24.81
N PHE A 26 -2.38 7.52 25.53
CA PHE A 26 -1.56 6.43 25.03
C PHE A 26 -2.19 5.75 23.81
N LEU A 27 -3.50 5.47 23.83
CA LEU A 27 -4.21 4.85 22.71
C LEU A 27 -4.18 5.71 21.45
N ILE A 28 -4.42 7.02 21.58
CA ILE A 28 -4.33 7.96 20.46
C ILE A 28 -2.90 7.96 19.90
N SER A 29 -1.89 8.08 20.77
CA SER A 29 -0.48 8.07 20.37
C SER A 29 -0.09 6.77 19.66
N MET A 30 -0.53 5.63 20.17
CA MET A 30 -0.26 4.32 19.57
C MET A 30 -0.99 4.19 18.22
N ALA A 31 -2.23 4.68 18.09
CA ALA A 31 -2.93 4.70 16.82
C ALA A 31 -2.17 5.49 15.74
N PHE A 32 -1.64 6.67 16.08
CA PHE A 32 -0.78 7.45 15.17
C PHE A 32 0.51 6.71 14.83
N LEU A 33 1.14 6.04 15.80
CA LEU A 33 2.39 5.33 15.58
C LEU A 33 2.19 4.07 14.74
N ALA A 34 1.10 3.33 14.96
CA ALA A 34 0.73 2.17 14.16
C ALA A 34 0.44 2.57 12.71
N VAL A 35 -0.32 3.64 12.49
CA VAL A 35 -0.59 4.17 11.14
C VAL A 35 0.70 4.63 10.43
N ASN A 36 1.58 5.35 11.14
CA ASN A 36 2.87 5.75 10.57
C ASN A 36 3.81 4.56 10.33
N SER A 37 3.79 3.55 11.21
CA SER A 37 4.53 2.32 11.01
C SER A 37 4.01 1.54 9.81
N ASP A 38 2.70 1.53 9.59
CA ASP A 38 2.09 0.94 8.39
C ASP A 38 2.45 1.71 7.12
N ALA A 39 2.57 3.03 7.21
CA ALA A 39 3.02 3.89 6.10
C ALA A 39 4.46 3.56 5.66
N LYS A 40 5.39 3.28 6.59
CA LYS A 40 6.76 2.85 6.25
C LYS A 40 6.79 1.51 5.54
N ASN A 41 5.82 0.64 5.79
CA ASN A 41 5.71 -0.62 5.05
C ASN A 41 5.17 -0.37 3.64
N GLN A 42 4.18 0.52 3.50
CA GLN A 42 3.67 0.95 2.20
C GLN A 42 4.73 1.66 1.33
N GLU A 43 5.66 2.41 1.91
CA GLU A 43 6.76 3.01 1.15
C GLU A 43 7.61 1.96 0.43
N LYS A 44 7.89 0.82 1.06
CA LYS A 44 8.64 -0.27 0.42
C LYS A 44 7.88 -0.88 -0.75
N TYR A 45 6.57 -1.08 -0.60
CA TYR A 45 5.72 -1.54 -1.70
C TYR A 45 5.65 -0.52 -2.83
N LYS A 46 5.57 0.77 -2.52
CA LYS A 46 5.54 1.85 -3.53
C LYS A 46 6.84 1.98 -4.28
N GLN A 47 7.99 1.82 -3.62
CA GLN A 47 9.30 1.80 -4.27
C GLN A 47 9.40 0.65 -5.27
N GLN A 48 9.00 -0.56 -4.87
CA GLN A 48 9.02 -1.72 -5.76
C GLN A 48 8.01 -1.59 -6.91
N GLN A 49 6.85 -0.99 -6.64
CA GLN A 49 5.82 -0.76 -7.65
C GLN A 49 6.27 0.28 -8.69
N ALA A 50 6.98 1.33 -8.26
CA ALA A 50 7.57 2.32 -9.18
C ALA A 50 8.62 1.69 -10.11
N ASP A 51 9.51 0.86 -9.57
CA ASP A 51 10.50 0.12 -10.35
C ASP A 51 9.86 -0.87 -11.34
N MET A 52 8.77 -1.53 -10.92
CA MET A 52 8.07 -2.50 -11.74
C MET A 52 7.25 -1.83 -12.86
N ILE A 53 6.59 -0.69 -12.57
CA ILE A 53 5.87 0.12 -13.57
C ILE A 53 6.83 0.61 -14.66
N ALA A 54 8.00 1.15 -14.29
CA ALA A 54 8.98 1.64 -15.27
C ALA A 54 9.45 0.53 -16.23
N ARG A 55 9.57 -0.70 -15.73
CA ARG A 55 9.95 -1.87 -16.55
C ARG A 55 8.82 -2.38 -17.43
N ILE A 56 7.56 -2.30 -16.95
CA ILE A 56 6.39 -2.69 -17.73
C ILE A 56 6.15 -1.69 -18.85
N GLU A 57 6.25 -0.39 -18.60
CA GLU A 57 6.05 0.65 -19.62
C GLU A 57 7.07 0.52 -20.76
N ALA A 58 8.33 0.25 -20.45
CA ALA A 58 9.37 0.01 -21.46
C ALA A 58 9.12 -1.27 -22.29
N ARG A 59 8.57 -2.32 -21.67
CA ARG A 59 8.20 -3.55 -22.39
C ARG A 59 6.92 -3.38 -23.19
N GLU A 60 5.90 -2.70 -22.67
CA GLU A 60 4.64 -2.45 -23.37
C GLU A 60 4.88 -1.60 -24.63
N ALA A 61 5.73 -0.57 -24.55
CA ALA A 61 6.10 0.21 -25.72
C ALA A 61 6.82 -0.64 -26.79
N ALA A 62 7.74 -1.51 -26.37
CA ALA A 62 8.44 -2.41 -27.28
C ALA A 62 7.54 -3.52 -27.85
N GLU A 63 6.58 -4.01 -27.06
CA GLU A 63 5.65 -5.06 -27.45
C GLU A 63 4.55 -4.52 -28.36
N ARG A 64 4.08 -3.28 -28.17
CA ARG A 64 3.20 -2.59 -29.13
C ARG A 64 3.86 -2.36 -30.48
N LEU A 65 5.12 -1.93 -30.49
CA LEU A 65 5.87 -1.74 -31.74
C LEU A 65 6.11 -3.07 -32.46
N LYS A 66 6.35 -4.16 -31.72
CA LYS A 66 6.45 -5.51 -32.29
C LYS A 66 5.10 -6.03 -32.78
N ALA A 67 4.02 -5.81 -32.04
CA ALA A 67 2.67 -6.21 -32.44
C ALA A 67 2.19 -5.44 -33.68
N GLU A 68 2.50 -4.15 -33.81
CA GLU A 68 2.26 -3.37 -35.04
C GLU A 68 3.12 -3.88 -36.21
N GLN A 69 4.40 -4.22 -35.99
CA GLN A 69 5.21 -4.82 -37.04
C GLN A 69 4.72 -6.19 -37.47
N GLU A 70 4.31 -7.04 -36.53
CA GLU A 70 3.84 -8.41 -36.81
C GLU A 70 2.47 -8.40 -37.49
N THR A 71 1.58 -7.48 -37.09
CA THR A 71 0.30 -7.27 -37.81
C THR A 71 0.51 -6.68 -39.21
N LEU A 72 1.47 -5.78 -39.41
CA LEU A 72 1.78 -5.22 -40.72
C LEU A 72 2.52 -6.21 -41.64
N ALA A 73 3.41 -7.05 -41.08
CA ALA A 73 4.09 -8.13 -41.80
C ALA A 73 3.12 -9.25 -42.20
N ASN A 74 2.21 -9.65 -41.31
CA ASN A 74 1.18 -10.65 -41.61
C ASN A 74 0.18 -10.14 -42.66
N SER A 75 -0.22 -8.86 -42.58
CA SER A 75 -1.06 -8.23 -43.61
C SER A 75 -0.35 -8.13 -44.97
N THR A 76 0.97 -7.93 -44.99
CA THR A 76 1.77 -7.87 -46.22
C THR A 76 1.98 -9.26 -46.83
N GLN A 77 2.18 -10.31 -46.03
CA GLN A 77 2.24 -11.70 -46.50
C GLN A 77 0.89 -12.19 -47.04
N ALA A 78 -0.22 -11.91 -46.33
CA ALA A 78 -1.56 -12.27 -46.79
C ALA A 78 -1.93 -11.59 -48.13
N ALA A 79 -1.45 -10.37 -48.37
CA ALA A 79 -1.63 -9.68 -49.66
C ALA A 79 -0.76 -10.28 -50.78
N SER A 80 0.48 -10.71 -50.49
CA SER A 80 1.34 -11.35 -51.50
C SER A 80 0.86 -12.74 -51.91
N GLU A 81 0.29 -13.53 -51.01
CA GLU A 81 -0.26 -14.86 -51.31
C GLU A 81 -1.52 -14.79 -52.19
N SER A 82 -2.30 -13.72 -52.08
CA SER A 82 -3.56 -13.57 -52.83
C SER A 82 -3.39 -13.14 -54.30
N THR A 83 -2.17 -12.77 -54.73
CA THR A 83 -1.88 -12.37 -56.13
C THR A 83 -1.24 -13.47 -56.99
N VAL A 84 -0.86 -14.62 -56.41
CA VAL A 84 -0.16 -15.71 -57.14
C VAL A 84 -1.12 -16.83 -57.59
N THR A 85 -2.42 -16.69 -57.35
CA THR A 85 -3.43 -17.69 -57.80
C THR A 85 -4.46 -17.04 -58.71
N VAL A 86 -4.11 -16.84 -59.98
CA VAL A 86 -5.10 -16.65 -61.06
C VAL A 86 -4.86 -17.74 -62.11
N PRO A 87 -5.85 -18.62 -62.38
CA PRO A 87 -5.78 -19.64 -63.43
C PRO A 87 -5.88 -19.05 -64.85
#